data_AF-I3EJK3-F1
#
_entry.id   AF-I3EJK3-F1
#
_cell.length_a   1.000
_cell.length_b   1.000
_cell.length_c   1.000
_cell.angle_alpha   90.00
_cell.angle_beta   90.00
_cell.angle_gamma   90.00
#
_symmetry.space_group_name_H-M   'P 1'
#
loop_
_entity.id
_entity.type
_entity.pdbx_description
1 polymer ?
#
loop_
_entity_poly.entity_id
_entity_poly.type
_entity_poly.pdbx_seq_one_letter_code
_entity_poly.pdbx_strand_id
1 'polypeptide(L)'
;MDERAQLIPAAKLMAHLSLIDKEERIDKETITILSQFTEKYINDILTRSALLAKHKGNQVVTAEEIKFVLEKEFDYFIGTGN
;
A
#
# COMPACT_ATOMS: atom_id res chain seq x y z
N MET A 1 4.68 10.92 -19.31
CA MET A 1 4.19 9.84 -18.43
C MET A 1 2.71 10.10 -18.22
N ASP A 2 1.86 9.12 -18.51
CA ASP A 2 0.42 9.25 -18.36
C ASP A 2 0.06 9.33 -16.86
N GLU A 3 -0.39 10.48 -16.38
CA GLU A 3 -0.85 10.66 -14.99
C GLU A 3 -2.07 9.76 -14.66
N ARG A 4 -2.70 9.16 -15.68
CA ARG A 4 -3.82 8.21 -15.55
C ARG A 4 -3.40 6.80 -15.08
N ALA A 5 -2.11 6.52 -14.91
CA ALA A 5 -1.61 5.17 -14.62
C ALA A 5 -1.22 4.92 -13.15
N GLN A 6 -1.23 5.94 -12.28
CA GLN A 6 -0.80 5.77 -10.89
C GLN A 6 -1.96 5.41 -9.95
N LEU A 7 -1.77 4.37 -9.14
CA LEU A 7 -2.73 3.90 -8.14
C LEU A 7 -2.90 4.93 -7.02
N ILE A 8 -1.81 5.62 -6.66
CA ILE A 8 -1.81 6.70 -5.68
C ILE A 8 -1.25 7.99 -6.31
N PRO A 9 -2.13 8.94 -6.67
CA PRO A 9 -1.70 10.21 -7.23
C PRO A 9 -0.82 11.01 -6.26
N ALA A 10 0.27 11.59 -6.77
CA ALA A 10 1.21 12.43 -6.01
C ALA A 10 0.51 13.55 -5.19
N ALA A 11 -0.49 14.20 -5.78
CA ALA A 11 -1.26 15.26 -5.10
C ALA A 11 -2.03 14.74 -3.87
N LYS A 12 -2.59 13.52 -3.95
CA LYS A 12 -3.32 12.90 -2.84
C LYS A 12 -2.36 12.49 -1.72
N LEU A 13 -1.19 11.97 -2.09
CA LEU A 13 -0.14 11.62 -1.13
C LEU A 13 0.36 12.87 -0.39
N MET A 14 0.66 13.95 -1.12
CA MET A 14 1.09 15.23 -0.52
C MET A 14 0.03 15.80 0.44
N ALA A 15 -1.25 15.75 0.06
CA ALA A 15 -2.35 16.18 0.93
C ALA A 15 -2.50 15.31 2.18
N HIS A 16 -2.06 14.05 2.14
CA HIS A 16 -2.10 13.17 3.31
C HIS A 16 -0.90 13.40 4.24
N LEU A 17 0.29 13.60 3.67
CA LEU A 17 1.50 13.90 4.43
C LEU A 17 1.41 15.24 5.16
N SER A 18 0.73 16.24 4.57
CA SER A 18 0.50 17.53 5.23
C SER A 18 -0.43 17.47 6.45
N LEU A 19 -1.14 16.35 6.68
CA LEU A 19 -1.89 16.12 7.91
C LEU A 19 -0.98 15.73 9.08
N ILE A 20 0.21 15.18 8.80
CA ILE A 20 1.20 14.77 9.79
C ILE A 20 2.06 15.97 10.18
N ASP A 21 2.61 16.66 9.19
CA ASP A 21 3.38 17.89 9.36
C ASP A 21 3.03 18.89 8.25
N LYS A 22 2.52 20.05 8.66
CA LYS A 22 2.09 21.13 7.74
C LYS A 22 3.25 22.00 7.26
N GLU A 23 4.36 22.03 7.99
CA GLU A 23 5.52 22.84 7.65
C GLU A 23 6.53 22.08 6.80
N GLU A 24 6.47 20.75 6.83
CA GLU A 24 7.32 19.88 6.03
C GLU A 24 7.14 20.14 4.53
N ARG A 25 8.25 20.48 3.87
CA ARG A 25 8.28 20.74 2.42
C ARG A 25 8.95 19.59 1.71
N ILE A 26 8.15 18.60 1.35
CA ILE A 26 8.61 17.47 0.53
C ILE A 26 8.67 17.91 -0.93
N ASP A 27 9.81 17.71 -1.58
CA ASP A 27 9.97 18.05 -2.98
C ASP A 27 9.17 17.10 -3.89
N LYS A 28 8.94 17.52 -5.14
CA LYS A 28 8.10 16.80 -6.11
C LYS A 28 8.68 15.44 -6.50
N GLU A 29 10.01 15.31 -6.56
CA GLU A 29 10.66 14.06 -6.94
C GLU A 29 10.48 13.03 -5.82
N THR A 30 10.71 13.43 -4.57
CA THR A 30 10.48 12.59 -3.40
C THR A 30 9.03 12.11 -3.31
N ILE A 31 8.04 12.99 -3.54
CA ILE A 31 6.62 12.57 -3.58
C ILE A 31 6.34 11.56 -4.71
N THR A 32 6.97 11.74 -5.87
CA THR A 32 6.82 10.82 -6.99
C THR A 32 7.42 9.45 -6.66
N ILE A 33 8.60 9.42 -6.03
CA ILE A 33 9.25 8.19 -5.57
C ILE A 33 8.39 7.50 -4.51
N LEU A 34 7.84 8.23 -3.54
CA LEU A 34 6.97 7.68 -2.51
C LEU A 34 5.67 7.11 -3.09
N SER A 35 5.08 7.78 -4.09
CA SER A 35 3.92 7.26 -4.84
C SER A 35 4.25 5.92 -5.50
N GLN A 36 5.35 5.84 -6.26
CA GLN A 36 5.80 4.59 -6.90
C GLN A 36 6.17 3.50 -5.89
N PHE A 37 6.80 3.87 -4.78
CA PHE A 37 7.13 2.95 -3.70
C PHE A 37 5.86 2.35 -3.09
N THR A 38 4.84 3.17 -2.87
CA THR A 38 3.55 2.71 -2.32
C THR A 38 2.86 1.75 -3.28
N GLU A 39 2.94 1.97 -4.59
CA GLU A 39 2.44 1.03 -5.60
C GLU A 39 3.15 -0.32 -5.54
N LYS A 40 4.48 -0.31 -5.46
CA LYS A 40 5.27 -1.55 -5.30
C LYS A 40 4.92 -2.28 -4.01
N TYR A 41 4.74 -1.54 -2.92
CA TYR A 41 4.38 -2.07 -1.62
C TYR A 41 3.01 -2.76 -1.65
N ILE A 42 1.99 -2.11 -2.22
CA ILE A 42 0.65 -2.70 -2.40
C ILE A 42 0.72 -3.96 -3.28
N ASN A 43 1.50 -3.91 -4.36
CA ASN A 43 1.64 -5.05 -5.26
C ASN A 43 2.32 -6.25 -4.58
N ASP A 44 3.31 -6.02 -3.71
CA ASP A 44 3.96 -7.10 -2.95
C ASP A 44 2.96 -7.78 -2.00
N ILE A 45 2.21 -7.00 -1.23
CA ILE A 45 1.16 -7.51 -0.33
C ILE A 45 0.14 -8.35 -1.12
N LEU A 46 -0.37 -7.83 -2.24
CA LEU A 46 -1.38 -8.51 -3.04
C LEU A 46 -0.83 -9.78 -3.70
N THR A 47 0.40 -9.75 -4.19
CA THR A 47 1.05 -10.91 -4.82
C THR A 47 1.19 -12.04 -3.82
N ARG A 48 1.69 -11.76 -2.61
CA ARG A 48 1.87 -12.77 -1.57
C ARG A 48 0.54 -13.28 -1.04
N SER A 49 -0.44 -12.40 -0.90
CA SER A 49 -1.82 -12.78 -0.54
C SER A 49 -2.43 -13.72 -1.59
N ALA A 50 -2.19 -13.46 -2.88
CA ALA A 50 -2.62 -14.34 -3.97
C ALA A 50 -1.92 -15.70 -3.96
N LEU A 51 -0.61 -15.73 -3.68
CA LEU A 51 0.13 -16.99 -3.52
C LEU A 51 -0.40 -17.81 -2.34
N LEU A 52 -0.72 -17.16 -1.22
CA LEU A 52 -1.31 -17.81 -0.06
C LEU A 52 -2.73 -18.34 -0.34
N ALA A 53 -3.57 -17.54 -1.00
CA ALA A 53 -4.91 -17.97 -1.43
C ALA A 53 -4.82 -19.22 -2.32
N LYS A 54 -3.92 -19.19 -3.31
CA LYS A 54 -3.65 -20.33 -4.20
C LYS A 54 -3.17 -21.55 -3.44
N HIS A 55 -2.27 -21.38 -2.47
CA HIS A 55 -1.79 -22.49 -1.63
C HIS A 55 -2.92 -23.15 -0.82
N LYS A 56 -3.93 -22.38 -0.40
CA LYS A 56 -5.14 -22.90 0.28
C LYS A 56 -6.17 -23.53 -0.68
N GLY A 57 -5.92 -23.53 -1.99
CA GLY A 57 -6.88 -24.00 -2.99
C GLY A 57 -7.98 -23.00 -3.33
N ASN A 58 -7.87 -21.74 -2.87
CA ASN A 58 -8.82 -20.68 -3.16
C ASN A 58 -8.46 -19.98 -4.49
N GLN A 59 -9.48 -19.53 -5.22
CA GLN A 59 -9.34 -18.77 -6.47
C GLN A 59 -9.51 -17.25 -6.26
N VAL A 60 -9.78 -16.84 -5.03
CA VAL A 60 -10.09 -15.45 -4.66
C VAL A 60 -9.26 -15.09 -3.44
N VAL A 61 -8.63 -13.91 -3.48
CA VAL A 61 -7.94 -13.33 -2.31
C VAL A 61 -9.01 -12.75 -1.39
N THR A 62 -8.97 -13.15 -0.11
CA THR A 62 -9.85 -12.59 0.91
C THR A 62 -9.07 -11.71 1.88
N ALA A 63 -9.80 -11.02 2.77
CA ALA A 63 -9.20 -10.22 3.83
C ALA A 63 -8.32 -11.05 4.77
N GLU A 64 -8.56 -12.37 4.90
CA GLU A 64 -7.77 -13.25 5.76
C GLU A 64 -6.33 -13.41 5.24
N GLU A 65 -6.14 -13.59 3.93
CA GLU A 65 -4.81 -13.68 3.33
C GLU A 65 -4.05 -12.37 3.47
N ILE A 66 -4.72 -11.24 3.18
CA ILE A 66 -4.11 -9.90 3.29
C ILE A 66 -3.69 -9.63 4.73
N LYS A 67 -4.58 -9.91 5.70
CA LYS A 67 -4.27 -9.74 7.13
C LYS A 67 -3.09 -10.61 7.55
N PHE A 68 -3.07 -11.88 7.14
CA PHE A 68 -1.97 -12.79 7.47
C PHE A 68 -0.63 -12.30 6.92
N VAL A 69 -0.58 -11.87 5.66
CA VAL A 69 0.63 -11.33 5.04
C VAL A 69 1.11 -10.07 5.78
N LEU A 70 0.20 -9.14 6.08
CA LEU A 70 0.54 -7.92 6.81
C LEU A 70 1.12 -8.23 8.20
N GLU A 71 0.53 -9.17 8.94
CA GLU A 71 0.98 -9.52 10.29
C GLU A 71 2.28 -10.32 10.31
N LYS A 72 2.55 -11.14 9.29
CA LYS A 72 3.70 -12.07 9.28
C LYS A 72 4.90 -11.56 8.53
N GLU A 73 4.71 -10.69 7.56
CA GLU A 73 5.78 -10.28 6.66
C GLU A 73 6.06 -8.78 6.69
N PHE A 74 5.11 -7.98 7.21
CA PHE A 74 5.23 -6.53 7.30
C PHE A 74 5.11 -5.99 8.73
N ASP A 75 5.02 -6.88 9.73
CA ASP A 75 4.85 -6.57 11.15
C ASP A 75 3.70 -5.56 11.43
N TYR A 76 2.68 -5.57 10.57
CA TYR A 76 1.55 -4.65 10.64
C TYR A 76 0.31 -5.37 11.15
N PHE A 77 -0.11 -5.03 12.37
CA PHE A 77 -1.30 -5.59 13.00
C PHE A 77 -2.50 -4.66 12.78
N ILE A 78 -3.44 -5.08 11.94
CA ILE A 78 -4.73 -4.39 11.82
C ILE A 78 -5.55 -4.76 13.06
N GLY A 79 -5.56 -3.87 14.05
CA GLY A 79 -6.45 -3.98 15.20
C GLY A 79 -7.90 -4.05 14.75
N THR A 80 -8.72 -4.86 15.41
CA THR A 80 -10.17 -4.76 15.26
C THR A 80 -10.59 -3.41 15.81
N GLY A 81 -10.87 -2.44 14.92
CA GLY A 81 -11.52 -1.21 15.32
C GLY A 81 -12.81 -1.56 16.04
N ASN A 82 -12.90 -1.16 17.31
CA ASN A 82 -14.17 -1.11 18.04
C ASN A 82 -15.01 0.06 17.52
#